data_AF-A0A9P4YSX2-F1
#
_entry.id   AF-A0A9P4YSX2-F1
#
_cell.length_a   1.000
_cell.length_b   1.000
_cell.length_c   1.000
_cell.angle_alpha   90.00
_cell.angle_beta   90.00
_cell.angle_gamma   90.00
#
_symmetry.space_group_name_H-M   'P 1'
#
loop_
_entity.id
_entity.type
_entity.pdbx_description
1 polymer ?
#
loop_
_entity_poly.entity_id
_entity_poly.type
_entity_poly.pdbx_seq_one_letter_code
_entity_poly.pdbx_strand_id
1 'polypeptide(L)'
;MSTSSTNSWLRGQRKSDLVEIAENVGLQSYENLKKAELEVALDEYLAEHTTRFSSRSELFGYYNSRSKALGSPVKKEGAVKDEAEKAVKVARRKASKAAEEIANETEVISRTPSSALVQTPGRSFSQVASRLTLPATPADVAHAVDRSTLAVRQRVSSLYTQSGITDVATATRDSLSTIHSIVLLVSAFELLFVRAEVLPSRYAFTVPAVPAIGTSDYPVYLPDMFLLLTSSFWYPALTWALTSLVLPSLFGYFFNLSATSSVNASAPRTRARAAAVPDYAVDPLTFSVAKALLSFVVYGQKATLGGLLPVSSITRLDRAVYGGYKGILTGTAVTGLASIYDAVLRK
;
A
#
# COMPACT_ATOMS: atom_id res chain seq x y z
N MET A 1 -16.11 -41.64 -16.74
CA MET A 1 -16.53 -41.26 -15.37
C MET A 1 -16.49 -39.75 -15.30
N SER A 2 -17.65 -39.09 -15.29
CA SER A 2 -17.77 -37.64 -15.12
C SER A 2 -17.44 -37.27 -13.68
N THR A 3 -16.42 -36.43 -13.48
CA THR A 3 -16.13 -35.84 -12.16
C THR A 3 -17.18 -34.77 -11.86
N SER A 4 -18.27 -35.14 -11.19
CA SER A 4 -19.26 -34.17 -10.73
C SER A 4 -18.60 -33.21 -9.72
N SER A 5 -18.82 -31.91 -9.91
CA SER A 5 -18.25 -30.88 -9.05
C SER A 5 -19.04 -30.77 -7.74
N THR A 6 -18.71 -31.63 -6.76
CA THR A 6 -19.42 -31.66 -5.48
C THR A 6 -19.37 -30.33 -4.73
N ASN A 7 -20.50 -29.94 -4.15
CA ASN A 7 -20.69 -28.70 -3.41
C ASN A 7 -19.65 -28.49 -2.28
N SER A 8 -19.03 -27.31 -2.25
CA SER A 8 -18.02 -26.92 -1.26
C SER A 8 -18.46 -27.03 0.20
N TRP A 9 -19.76 -26.91 0.49
CA TRP A 9 -20.30 -27.08 1.84
C TRP A 9 -20.25 -28.54 2.30
N LEU A 10 -20.60 -29.50 1.42
CA LEU A 10 -20.54 -30.94 1.72
C LEU A 10 -19.11 -31.42 1.96
N ARG A 11 -18.16 -30.92 1.15
CA ARG A 11 -16.71 -31.18 1.33
C ARG A 11 -16.21 -30.78 2.73
N GLY A 12 -16.80 -29.71 3.30
CA GLY A 12 -16.42 -29.17 4.60
C GLY A 12 -16.89 -29.98 5.81
N GLN A 13 -17.91 -30.83 5.64
CA GLN A 13 -18.46 -31.65 6.74
C GLN A 13 -17.61 -32.90 7.02
N ARG A 14 -17.73 -33.46 8.23
CA ARG A 14 -17.11 -34.75 8.59
C ARG A 14 -17.95 -35.92 8.07
N LYS A 15 -17.41 -37.14 8.06
CA LYS A 15 -18.18 -38.32 7.61
C LYS A 15 -19.39 -38.59 8.51
N SER A 16 -19.27 -38.35 9.83
CA SER A 16 -20.39 -38.41 10.79
C SER A 16 -21.56 -37.53 10.35
N ASP A 17 -21.27 -36.25 10.16
CA ASP A 17 -22.27 -35.22 9.90
C ASP A 17 -22.93 -35.44 8.52
N LEU A 18 -22.18 -35.95 7.54
CA LEU A 18 -22.72 -36.39 6.25
C LEU A 18 -23.66 -37.60 6.35
N VAL A 19 -23.41 -38.52 7.29
CA VAL A 19 -24.28 -39.68 7.56
C VAL A 19 -25.56 -39.23 8.25
N GLU A 20 -25.47 -38.36 9.27
CA GLU A 20 -26.63 -37.75 9.93
C GLU A 20 -27.52 -36.98 8.94
N ILE A 21 -26.91 -36.22 8.01
CA ILE A 21 -27.66 -35.54 6.95
C ILE A 21 -28.29 -36.55 5.99
N ALA A 22 -27.61 -37.64 5.62
CA ALA A 22 -28.17 -38.68 4.76
C ALA A 22 -29.39 -39.37 5.39
N GLU A 23 -29.34 -39.65 6.70
CA GLU A 23 -30.44 -40.20 7.49
C GLU A 23 -31.62 -39.21 7.57
N ASN A 24 -31.36 -37.94 7.95
CA ASN A 24 -32.38 -36.89 8.01
C ASN A 24 -33.06 -36.60 6.66
N VAL A 25 -32.33 -36.75 5.56
CA VAL A 25 -32.80 -36.54 4.18
C VAL A 25 -33.51 -37.78 3.61
N GLY A 26 -33.32 -38.96 4.22
CA GLY A 26 -33.93 -40.22 3.79
C GLY A 26 -33.24 -40.85 2.58
N LEU A 27 -31.95 -40.57 2.38
CA LEU A 27 -31.15 -41.22 1.34
C LEU A 27 -31.01 -42.72 1.68
N GLN A 28 -31.16 -43.61 0.70
CA GLN A 28 -30.93 -45.04 0.90
C GLN A 28 -29.51 -45.43 0.49
N SER A 29 -28.99 -46.53 1.06
CA SER A 29 -27.69 -47.13 0.72
C SER A 29 -26.44 -46.28 1.05
N TYR A 30 -26.49 -45.36 2.02
CA TYR A 30 -25.33 -44.53 2.41
C TYR A 30 -24.25 -45.25 3.24
N GLU A 31 -24.61 -46.32 3.97
CA GLU A 31 -23.74 -46.95 4.98
C GLU A 31 -22.41 -47.47 4.43
N ASN A 32 -22.45 -48.04 3.22
CA ASN A 32 -21.29 -48.64 2.56
C ASN A 32 -20.43 -47.64 1.76
N LEU A 33 -20.85 -46.37 1.65
CA LEU A 33 -20.17 -45.37 0.83
C LEU A 33 -18.94 -44.76 1.54
N LYS A 34 -17.89 -44.49 0.76
CA LYS A 34 -16.76 -43.67 1.18
C LYS A 34 -17.17 -42.19 1.22
N LYS A 35 -16.45 -41.36 1.99
CA LYS A 35 -16.81 -39.94 2.17
C LYS A 35 -17.05 -39.21 0.84
N ALA A 36 -16.15 -39.38 -0.13
CA ALA A 36 -16.26 -38.73 -1.45
C ALA A 36 -17.46 -39.23 -2.28
N GLU A 37 -17.84 -40.50 -2.14
CA GLU A 37 -19.02 -41.07 -2.83
C GLU A 37 -20.32 -40.58 -2.18
N LEU A 38 -20.34 -40.48 -0.84
CA LEU A 38 -21.45 -39.90 -0.07
C LEU A 38 -21.64 -38.41 -0.40
N GLU A 39 -20.55 -37.63 -0.51
CA GLU A 39 -20.60 -36.23 -0.96
C GLU A 39 -21.23 -36.07 -2.36
N VAL A 40 -20.96 -37.01 -3.30
CA VAL A 40 -21.58 -36.99 -4.63
C VAL A 40 -23.05 -37.37 -4.56
N ALA A 41 -23.38 -38.51 -3.96
CA ALA A 41 -24.75 -39.02 -3.89
C ALA A 41 -25.70 -38.05 -3.18
N LEU A 42 -25.23 -37.38 -2.12
CA LEU A 42 -26.02 -36.39 -1.39
C LEU A 42 -26.19 -35.07 -2.17
N ASP A 43 -25.20 -34.64 -2.95
CA ASP A 43 -25.32 -33.44 -3.81
C ASP A 43 -26.28 -33.66 -5.00
N GLU A 44 -26.33 -34.89 -5.52
CA GLU A 44 -27.27 -35.32 -6.56
C GLU A 44 -28.70 -35.40 -5.99
N TYR A 45 -28.90 -36.12 -4.88
CA TYR A 45 -30.22 -36.27 -4.25
C TYR A 45 -30.81 -34.92 -3.77
N LEU A 46 -30.00 -34.04 -3.20
CA LEU A 46 -30.42 -32.69 -2.77
C LEU A 46 -30.68 -31.74 -3.95
N ALA A 47 -30.07 -31.98 -5.12
CA ALA A 47 -30.39 -31.26 -6.35
C ALA A 47 -31.78 -31.63 -6.87
N GLU A 48 -32.05 -32.93 -7.01
CA GLU A 48 -33.33 -33.47 -7.50
C GLU A 48 -34.50 -33.01 -6.62
N HIS A 49 -34.32 -33.02 -5.30
CA HIS A 49 -35.37 -32.75 -4.32
C HIS A 49 -35.35 -31.31 -3.76
N THR A 50 -34.80 -30.35 -4.52
CA THR A 50 -34.64 -28.94 -4.10
C THR A 50 -35.91 -28.30 -3.52
N THR A 51 -37.08 -28.56 -4.12
CA THR A 51 -38.36 -27.98 -3.66
C THR A 51 -38.82 -28.50 -2.29
N ARG A 52 -38.40 -29.71 -1.90
CA ARG A 52 -38.76 -30.35 -0.62
C ARG A 52 -37.83 -29.96 0.53
N PHE A 53 -36.56 -29.72 0.21
CA PHE A 53 -35.50 -29.55 1.22
C PHE A 53 -35.00 -28.10 1.40
N SER A 54 -35.30 -27.20 0.46
CA SER A 54 -34.92 -25.77 0.54
C SER A 54 -35.53 -25.01 1.74
N SER A 55 -36.61 -25.51 2.33
CA SER A 55 -37.25 -24.95 3.53
C SER A 55 -36.63 -25.42 4.86
N ARG A 56 -35.72 -26.40 4.86
CA ARG A 56 -35.09 -26.92 6.08
C ARG A 56 -33.89 -26.07 6.52
N SER A 57 -33.89 -25.62 7.77
CA SER A 57 -32.81 -24.79 8.32
C SER A 57 -31.43 -25.47 8.30
N GLU A 58 -31.37 -26.80 8.46
CA GLU A 58 -30.13 -27.59 8.43
C GLU A 58 -29.42 -27.51 7.06
N LEU A 59 -30.18 -27.40 5.98
CA LEU A 59 -29.67 -27.41 4.59
C LEU A 59 -29.51 -26.00 4.01
N PHE A 60 -29.78 -24.96 4.79
CA PHE A 60 -29.62 -23.56 4.35
C PHE A 60 -28.18 -23.27 3.89
N GLY A 61 -27.18 -23.84 4.58
CA GLY A 61 -25.76 -23.71 4.21
C GLY A 61 -25.46 -24.29 2.83
N TYR A 62 -26.03 -25.46 2.52
CA TYR A 62 -25.91 -26.15 1.24
C TYR A 62 -26.54 -25.36 0.08
N TYR A 63 -27.77 -24.86 0.25
CA TYR A 63 -28.44 -24.10 -0.82
C TYR A 63 -27.80 -22.73 -1.05
N ASN A 64 -27.24 -22.09 -0.01
CA ASN A 64 -26.50 -20.83 -0.11
C ASN A 64 -25.12 -20.99 -0.79
N SER A 65 -24.42 -22.10 -0.56
CA SER A 65 -23.19 -22.40 -1.33
C SER A 65 -23.52 -22.79 -2.78
N ARG A 66 -24.63 -23.52 -3.01
CA ARG A 66 -25.09 -23.89 -4.36
C ARG A 66 -25.51 -22.69 -5.19
N SER A 67 -26.24 -21.72 -4.62
CA SER A 67 -26.63 -20.49 -5.32
C SER A 67 -25.43 -19.60 -5.67
N LYS A 68 -24.39 -19.59 -4.82
CA LYS A 68 -23.10 -18.93 -5.12
C LYS A 68 -22.31 -19.63 -6.22
N ALA A 69 -22.36 -20.96 -6.29
CA ALA A 69 -21.68 -21.74 -7.34
C ALA A 69 -22.39 -21.67 -8.70
N LEU A 70 -23.73 -21.56 -8.71
CA LEU A 70 -24.54 -21.36 -9.93
C LEU A 70 -24.57 -19.88 -10.40
N GLY A 71 -24.04 -18.96 -9.60
CA GLY A 71 -24.04 -17.52 -9.87
C GLY A 71 -23.03 -17.10 -10.93
N SER A 72 -23.39 -17.24 -12.21
CA SER A 72 -22.72 -16.51 -13.30
C SER A 72 -22.92 -14.99 -13.11
N PRO A 73 -21.88 -14.15 -13.30
CA PRO A 73 -21.94 -12.72 -12.99
C PRO A 73 -22.71 -11.92 -14.07
N VAL A 74 -24.04 -12.04 -14.09
CA VAL A 74 -24.92 -11.21 -14.93
C VAL A 74 -25.95 -10.47 -14.08
N LYS A 75 -25.63 -9.20 -13.84
CA LYS A 75 -26.54 -8.04 -13.75
C LYS A 75 -28.00 -8.34 -13.40
N LYS A 76 -28.37 -8.18 -12.12
CA LYS A 76 -29.76 -7.94 -11.70
C LYS A 76 -29.89 -6.52 -11.17
N GLU A 77 -30.42 -5.63 -12.00
CA GLU A 77 -30.84 -4.29 -11.60
C GLU A 77 -32.08 -4.36 -10.69
N GLY A 78 -32.25 -3.38 -9.80
CA GLY A 78 -33.55 -3.05 -9.21
C GLY A 78 -33.87 -3.61 -7.81
N ALA A 79 -33.17 -3.15 -6.78
CA ALA A 79 -33.77 -2.90 -5.45
C ALA A 79 -32.90 -1.90 -4.66
N VAL A 80 -33.37 -0.67 -4.52
CA VAL A 80 -32.64 0.42 -3.84
C VAL A 80 -32.85 0.35 -2.33
N LYS A 81 -31.81 -0.02 -1.57
CA LYS A 81 -31.39 0.67 -0.33
C LYS A 81 -30.05 0.15 0.23
N ASP A 82 -29.31 1.07 0.84
CA ASP A 82 -28.21 0.84 1.79
C ASP A 82 -26.88 0.25 1.26
N GLU A 83 -26.43 0.69 0.07
CA GLU A 83 -25.00 0.75 -0.25
C GLU A 83 -24.40 2.13 0.13
N ALA A 84 -24.14 2.34 1.41
CA ALA A 84 -23.35 3.48 1.90
C ALA A 84 -22.47 3.16 3.13
N GLU A 85 -22.43 1.91 3.62
CA GLU A 85 -21.63 1.50 4.79
C GLU A 85 -21.11 0.05 4.66
N LYS A 86 -19.93 -0.14 4.01
CA LYS A 86 -19.04 -1.31 4.23
C LYS A 86 -17.66 -1.28 3.54
N ALA A 87 -17.19 -0.15 3.02
CA ALA A 87 -15.75 0.07 2.91
C ALA A 87 -15.20 0.37 4.33
N VAL A 88 -13.98 -0.10 4.64
CA VAL A 88 -13.32 0.04 5.96
C VAL A 88 -13.97 -0.77 7.11
N LYS A 89 -13.83 -2.09 7.07
CA LYS A 89 -13.69 -2.92 8.30
C LYS A 89 -12.25 -3.40 8.47
N VAL A 90 -11.39 -2.48 8.92
CA VAL A 90 -10.07 -2.83 9.45
C VAL A 90 -10.23 -3.63 10.76
N ALA A 91 -9.33 -4.60 10.98
CA ALA A 91 -9.44 -5.57 12.06
C ALA A 91 -9.25 -4.95 13.45
N ARG A 92 -10.35 -4.80 14.20
CA ARG A 92 -10.33 -4.43 15.63
C ARG A 92 -9.88 -5.63 16.47
N ARG A 93 -8.58 -5.74 16.77
CA ARG A 93 -8.05 -6.68 17.77
C ARG A 93 -8.27 -6.16 19.19
N LYS A 94 -8.34 -7.11 20.14
CA LYS A 94 -8.71 -6.89 21.55
C LYS A 94 -7.68 -6.01 22.28
N ALA A 95 -8.17 -5.04 23.06
CA ALA A 95 -7.53 -4.53 24.26
C ALA A 95 -8.53 -4.67 25.41
N SER A 96 -8.05 -5.09 26.58
CA SER A 96 -8.88 -5.54 27.69
C SER A 96 -8.78 -4.62 28.91
N LYS A 97 -9.94 -4.38 29.54
CA LYS A 97 -10.11 -4.30 31.01
C LYS A 97 -9.39 -3.16 31.76
N ALA A 98 -10.10 -2.05 31.98
CA ALA A 98 -9.97 -1.20 33.18
C ALA A 98 -11.23 -0.30 33.34
N ALA A 99 -11.56 0.05 34.59
CA ALA A 99 -12.56 1.04 35.03
C ALA A 99 -14.05 0.75 34.72
N GLU A 100 -14.66 -0.04 35.60
CA GLU A 100 -16.11 -0.05 35.87
C GLU A 100 -16.33 0.65 37.23
N GLU A 101 -16.57 1.96 37.19
CA GLU A 101 -16.94 2.87 38.29
C GLU A 101 -17.25 4.23 37.61
N ILE A 102 -18.32 4.98 37.85
CA ILE A 102 -19.34 4.99 38.92
C ILE A 102 -20.72 5.17 38.26
N ALA A 103 -21.76 4.53 38.81
CA ALA A 103 -23.17 4.81 38.49
C ALA A 103 -23.88 5.47 39.69
N ASN A 104 -25.03 6.10 39.42
CA ASN A 104 -25.90 6.87 40.33
C ASN A 104 -25.37 8.32 40.56
N GLU A 105 -26.21 9.37 40.61
CA GLU A 105 -27.63 9.44 40.98
C GLU A 105 -28.52 10.20 39.95
N THR A 106 -29.72 9.65 39.71
CA THR A 106 -31.08 10.27 39.68
C THR A 106 -31.20 11.78 39.31
N GLU A 107 -31.79 12.21 38.17
CA GLU A 107 -33.23 12.33 37.81
C GLU A 107 -34.13 13.14 38.79
N VAL A 108 -35.14 13.96 38.43
CA VAL A 108 -35.83 14.34 37.17
C VAL A 108 -36.12 15.87 37.19
N ILE A 109 -36.51 16.57 36.11
CA ILE A 109 -37.90 17.03 35.80
C ILE A 109 -37.90 17.94 34.52
N SER A 110 -39.08 18.11 33.90
CA SER A 110 -39.44 18.80 32.64
C SER A 110 -39.49 20.35 32.62
N ARG A 111 -39.35 20.96 31.42
CA ARG A 111 -40.40 21.74 30.69
C ARG A 111 -39.90 22.33 29.34
N THR A 112 -40.81 22.55 28.39
CA THR A 112 -40.58 22.98 26.99
C THR A 112 -41.10 24.44 26.74
N PRO A 113 -41.31 24.94 25.50
CA PRO A 113 -40.39 25.81 24.75
C PRO A 113 -40.98 27.20 24.36
N SER A 114 -40.24 28.08 23.66
CA SER A 114 -40.72 28.96 22.54
C SER A 114 -39.78 30.15 22.20
N SER A 115 -39.82 30.58 20.92
CA SER A 115 -39.55 31.91 20.32
C SER A 115 -38.35 32.75 20.83
N ALA A 116 -37.29 32.98 20.06
CA ALA A 116 -37.21 33.80 18.83
C ALA A 116 -37.39 35.32 19.03
N LEU A 117 -36.31 36.09 18.79
CA LEU A 117 -36.32 37.37 18.06
C LEU A 117 -34.89 37.82 17.74
N VAL A 118 -34.69 38.38 16.54
CA VAL A 118 -33.41 38.94 16.07
C VAL A 118 -33.37 40.42 16.43
N GLN A 119 -32.28 40.91 17.03
CA GLN A 119 -32.00 42.34 17.10
C GLN A 119 -30.48 42.63 17.00
N THR A 120 -30.17 43.79 16.42
CA THR A 120 -28.87 44.12 15.80
C THR A 120 -27.73 44.41 16.77
N PRO A 121 -26.46 44.14 16.39
CA PRO A 121 -25.29 44.32 17.27
C PRO A 121 -24.83 45.79 17.31
N GLY A 122 -25.44 46.60 18.18
CA GLY A 122 -25.11 48.03 18.29
C GLY A 122 -24.14 48.45 19.41
N ARG A 123 -23.99 47.66 20.49
CA ARG A 123 -23.34 48.12 21.75
C ARG A 123 -22.60 47.02 22.55
N SER A 124 -21.99 46.02 21.92
CA SER A 124 -21.38 44.89 22.66
C SER A 124 -20.05 45.18 23.36
N PHE A 125 -19.30 46.22 22.98
CA PHE A 125 -17.94 46.44 23.53
C PHE A 125 -17.90 46.83 25.02
N SER A 126 -18.94 47.45 25.57
CA SER A 126 -18.98 47.82 27.00
C SER A 126 -19.44 46.68 27.92
N GLN A 127 -20.32 45.78 27.45
CA GLN A 127 -20.80 44.64 28.26
C GLN A 127 -19.83 43.45 28.27
N VAL A 128 -18.86 43.39 27.34
CA VAL A 128 -17.76 42.42 27.42
C VAL A 128 -16.77 42.83 28.52
N ALA A 129 -16.51 44.12 28.70
CA ALA A 129 -15.66 44.62 29.79
C ALA A 129 -16.26 44.33 31.18
N SER A 130 -17.58 44.46 31.37
CA SER A 130 -18.25 44.16 32.65
C SER A 130 -18.44 42.66 32.96
N ARG A 131 -17.99 41.76 32.07
CA ARG A 131 -17.91 40.32 32.34
C ARG A 131 -16.48 39.83 32.60
N LEU A 132 -15.49 40.73 32.57
CA LEU A 132 -14.16 40.48 33.12
C LEU A 132 -14.20 40.70 34.63
N THR A 133 -14.85 39.78 35.36
CA THR A 133 -14.63 39.64 36.79
C THR A 133 -13.16 39.29 36.99
N LEU A 134 -12.37 40.28 37.44
CA LEU A 134 -10.97 40.07 37.79
C LEU A 134 -10.89 38.91 38.79
N PRO A 135 -10.09 37.85 38.53
CA PRO A 135 -9.96 36.73 39.45
C PRO A 135 -9.49 37.25 40.82
N ALA A 136 -10.26 36.97 41.86
CA ALA A 136 -10.15 37.66 43.15
C ALA A 136 -8.92 37.24 43.98
N THR A 137 -8.13 36.26 43.52
CA THR A 137 -6.90 35.81 44.18
C THR A 137 -5.81 35.38 43.18
N PRO A 138 -4.51 35.43 43.56
CA PRO A 138 -3.40 34.98 42.71
C PRO A 138 -3.50 33.51 42.26
N ALA A 139 -4.11 32.66 43.09
CA ALA A 139 -4.33 31.24 42.76
C ALA A 139 -5.29 31.04 41.59
N ASP A 140 -6.35 31.86 41.48
CA ASP A 140 -7.28 31.78 40.34
C ASP A 140 -6.63 32.25 39.03
N VAL A 141 -5.70 33.20 39.08
CA VAL A 141 -4.88 33.57 37.91
C VAL A 141 -4.02 32.38 37.48
N ALA A 142 -3.36 31.70 38.41
CA ALA A 142 -2.57 30.50 38.11
C ALA A 142 -3.45 29.40 37.49
N HIS A 143 -4.63 29.12 38.07
CA HIS A 143 -5.56 28.14 37.50
C HIS A 143 -6.14 28.55 36.14
N ALA A 144 -6.35 29.85 35.87
CA ALA A 144 -6.77 30.33 34.56
C ALA A 144 -5.64 30.18 33.52
N VAL A 145 -4.39 30.49 33.89
CA VAL A 145 -3.21 30.30 33.05
C VAL A 145 -2.96 28.81 32.79
N ASP A 146 -3.07 27.94 33.80
CA ASP A 146 -2.96 26.48 33.66
C ASP A 146 -4.03 25.94 32.70
N ARG A 147 -5.31 26.31 32.88
CA ARG A 147 -6.38 25.90 31.95
C ARG A 147 -6.10 26.39 30.52
N SER A 148 -5.59 27.61 30.35
CA SER A 148 -5.24 28.13 29.02
C SER A 148 -4.04 27.39 28.41
N THR A 149 -3.04 27.05 29.22
CA THR A 149 -1.83 26.31 28.81
C THR A 149 -2.18 24.87 28.45
N LEU A 150 -3.05 24.22 29.23
CA LEU A 150 -3.61 22.90 28.91
C LEU A 150 -4.46 22.94 27.65
N ALA A 151 -5.30 23.96 27.44
CA ALA A 151 -6.10 24.10 26.22
C ALA A 151 -5.24 24.34 24.97
N VAL A 152 -4.18 25.17 25.07
CA VAL A 152 -3.20 25.38 23.99
C VAL A 152 -2.43 24.09 23.72
N ARG A 153 -1.93 23.41 24.76
CA ARG A 153 -1.24 22.11 24.64
C ARG A 153 -2.14 21.05 24.00
N GLN A 154 -3.41 20.98 24.38
CA GLN A 154 -4.40 20.11 23.78
C GLN A 154 -4.60 20.43 22.30
N ARG A 155 -4.78 21.70 21.93
CA ARG A 155 -4.92 22.10 20.51
C ARG A 155 -3.67 21.87 19.68
N VAL A 156 -2.48 22.12 20.22
CA VAL A 156 -1.21 21.78 19.55
C VAL A 156 -1.07 20.27 19.38
N SER A 157 -1.42 19.48 20.41
CA SER A 157 -1.40 18.02 20.32
C SER A 157 -2.43 17.46 19.34
N SER A 158 -3.64 18.05 19.28
CA SER A 158 -4.68 17.62 18.36
C SER A 158 -4.35 18.01 16.93
N LEU A 159 -3.76 19.19 16.69
CA LEU A 159 -3.23 19.57 15.39
C LEU A 159 -2.05 18.69 14.97
N TYR A 160 -1.18 18.29 15.90
CA TYR A 160 -0.09 17.35 15.61
C TYR A 160 -0.63 15.97 15.21
N THR A 161 -1.59 15.39 15.95
CA THR A 161 -2.21 14.11 15.56
C THR A 161 -3.07 14.23 14.29
N GLN A 162 -3.77 15.34 14.10
CA GLN A 162 -4.60 15.59 12.91
C GLN A 162 -3.77 15.90 11.66
N SER A 163 -2.54 16.41 11.82
CA SER A 163 -1.62 16.69 10.71
C SER A 163 -1.19 15.42 9.98
N GLY A 164 -1.30 14.25 10.63
CA GLY A 164 -0.86 12.98 10.07
C GLY A 164 0.64 12.92 9.76
N ILE A 165 1.46 13.88 10.21
CA ILE A 165 2.89 13.95 9.86
C ILE A 165 3.62 12.69 10.33
N THR A 166 3.26 12.14 11.50
CA THR A 166 3.78 10.85 11.98
C THR A 166 3.40 9.69 11.07
N ASP A 167 2.18 9.68 10.58
CA ASP A 167 1.60 8.58 9.80
C ASP A 167 2.14 8.61 8.36
N VAL A 168 2.29 9.81 7.80
CA VAL A 168 3.01 10.04 6.54
C VAL A 168 4.51 9.72 6.69
N ALA A 169 5.14 10.06 7.82
CA ALA A 169 6.54 9.70 8.07
C ALA A 169 6.73 8.17 8.23
N THR A 170 5.81 7.46 8.88
CA THR A 170 5.87 5.99 8.94
C THR A 170 5.56 5.34 7.60
N ALA A 171 4.54 5.81 6.86
CA ALA A 171 4.22 5.31 5.53
C ALA A 171 5.33 5.56 4.50
N THR A 172 5.98 6.73 4.54
CA THR A 172 7.16 7.02 3.70
C THR A 172 8.36 6.19 4.13
N ARG A 173 8.64 6.04 5.43
CA ARG A 173 9.68 5.13 5.93
C ARG A 173 9.45 3.70 5.47
N ASP A 174 8.24 3.18 5.57
CA ASP A 174 7.88 1.83 5.14
C ASP A 174 8.05 1.68 3.62
N SER A 175 7.60 2.68 2.85
CA SER A 175 7.81 2.74 1.40
C SER A 175 9.30 2.77 1.02
N LEU A 176 10.12 3.59 1.69
CA LEU A 176 11.57 3.69 1.48
C LEU A 176 12.34 2.45 1.96
N SER A 177 11.81 1.71 2.94
CA SER A 177 12.44 0.49 3.49
C SER A 177 12.36 -0.73 2.55
N THR A 178 11.72 -0.60 1.39
CA THR A 178 11.64 -1.67 0.39
C THR A 178 12.91 -1.75 -0.46
N ILE A 179 13.38 -2.95 -0.79
CA ILE A 179 14.58 -3.17 -1.64
C ILE A 179 14.51 -2.42 -2.98
N HIS A 180 13.33 -2.38 -3.60
CA HIS A 180 13.06 -1.63 -4.84
C HIS A 180 13.29 -0.12 -4.67
N SER A 181 12.99 0.44 -3.50
CA SER A 181 13.20 1.86 -3.19
C SER A 181 14.69 2.18 -3.02
N ILE A 182 15.49 1.26 -2.50
CA ILE A 182 16.96 1.38 -2.45
C ILE A 182 17.54 1.34 -3.87
N VAL A 183 17.09 0.39 -4.71
CA VAL A 183 17.50 0.29 -6.14
C VAL A 183 17.11 1.53 -6.93
N LEU A 184 15.91 2.07 -6.69
CA LEU A 184 15.42 3.32 -7.27
C LEU A 184 16.32 4.48 -6.82
N LEU A 185 16.57 4.65 -5.52
CA LEU A 185 17.36 5.75 -4.99
C LEU A 185 18.79 5.76 -5.55
N VAL A 186 19.46 4.60 -5.63
CA VAL A 186 20.79 4.48 -6.25
C VAL A 186 20.74 4.83 -7.74
N SER A 187 19.74 4.34 -8.47
CA SER A 187 19.59 4.63 -9.90
C SER A 187 19.17 6.09 -10.18
N ALA A 188 18.43 6.72 -9.26
CA ALA A 188 18.08 8.14 -9.31
C ALA A 188 19.29 9.02 -8.99
N PHE A 189 20.14 8.62 -8.03
CA PHE A 189 21.41 9.28 -7.76
C PHE A 189 22.31 9.26 -9.00
N GLU A 190 22.51 8.11 -9.64
CA GLU A 190 23.19 8.03 -10.95
C GLU A 190 22.55 8.97 -11.98
N LEU A 191 21.21 8.92 -12.12
CA LEU A 191 20.47 9.73 -13.08
C LEU A 191 20.60 11.24 -12.85
N LEU A 192 20.75 11.72 -11.61
CA LEU A 192 20.95 13.14 -11.33
C LEU A 192 22.26 13.67 -11.93
N PHE A 193 23.35 12.90 -11.83
CA PHE A 193 24.64 13.24 -12.45
C PHE A 193 24.57 13.11 -13.97
N VAL A 194 23.97 12.04 -14.50
CA VAL A 194 23.77 11.86 -15.94
C VAL A 194 22.92 13.00 -16.54
N ARG A 195 21.85 13.41 -15.85
CA ARG A 195 20.97 14.52 -16.26
C ARG A 195 21.71 15.86 -16.33
N ALA A 196 22.71 16.09 -15.48
CA ALA A 196 23.49 17.33 -15.53
C ALA A 196 24.31 17.45 -16.81
N GLU A 197 24.89 16.34 -17.28
CA GLU A 197 25.66 16.26 -18.53
C GLU A 197 24.76 16.22 -19.78
N VAL A 198 23.65 15.47 -19.71
CA VAL A 198 22.76 15.23 -20.87
C VAL A 198 21.80 16.41 -21.12
N LEU A 199 21.35 17.09 -20.07
CA LEU A 199 20.55 18.31 -20.11
C LEU A 199 21.24 19.43 -19.32
N PRO A 200 22.29 20.06 -19.87
CA PRO A 200 22.95 21.20 -19.24
C PRO A 200 21.94 22.34 -19.02
N SER A 201 22.00 22.96 -17.84
CA SER A 201 21.18 24.12 -17.52
C SER A 201 21.77 25.37 -18.20
N ARG A 202 21.02 26.00 -19.10
CA ARG A 202 21.39 27.28 -19.72
C ARG A 202 20.74 28.44 -18.99
N TYR A 203 21.35 29.62 -19.09
CA TYR A 203 20.75 30.86 -18.64
C TYR A 203 19.47 31.13 -19.42
N ALA A 204 18.36 31.38 -18.73
CA ALA A 204 17.06 31.67 -19.34
C ALA A 204 16.70 33.15 -19.24
N PHE A 205 16.63 33.67 -18.01
CA PHE A 205 16.34 35.08 -17.72
C PHE A 205 16.80 35.43 -16.29
N THR A 206 17.04 36.70 -16.02
CA THR A 206 17.13 37.23 -14.66
C THR A 206 15.75 37.59 -14.15
N VAL A 207 15.44 37.21 -12.91
CA VAL A 207 14.37 37.88 -12.17
C VAL A 207 14.95 39.21 -11.69
N PRO A 208 14.36 40.36 -12.09
CA PRO A 208 14.88 41.67 -11.70
C PRO A 208 14.70 41.89 -10.20
N ALA A 209 15.66 42.58 -9.59
CA ALA A 209 15.57 43.08 -8.23
C ALA A 209 14.25 43.86 -8.01
N VAL A 210 13.60 43.63 -6.86
CA VAL A 210 12.43 44.41 -6.44
C VAL A 210 12.86 45.28 -5.25
N PRO A 211 13.17 46.57 -5.46
CA PRO A 211 13.71 47.43 -4.40
C PRO A 211 12.79 47.53 -3.18
N ALA A 212 11.48 47.39 -3.36
CA ALA A 212 10.48 47.39 -2.30
C ALA A 212 10.55 46.18 -1.34
N ILE A 213 11.24 45.10 -1.73
CA ILE A 213 11.40 43.86 -0.94
C ILE A 213 12.89 43.64 -0.57
N GLY A 214 13.81 44.47 -1.09
CA GLY A 214 15.24 44.35 -0.85
C GLY A 214 15.89 43.13 -1.53
N THR A 215 15.25 42.53 -2.53
CA THR A 215 15.78 41.39 -3.27
C THR A 215 16.78 41.82 -4.33
N SER A 216 17.90 41.10 -4.44
CA SER A 216 18.90 41.28 -5.51
C SER A 216 18.46 40.59 -6.82
N ASP A 217 19.07 40.99 -7.94
CA ASP A 217 18.92 40.28 -9.22
C ASP A 217 19.30 38.81 -9.07
N TYR A 218 18.45 37.91 -9.60
CA TYR A 218 18.67 36.46 -9.52
C TYR A 218 18.66 35.83 -10.92
N PRO A 219 19.79 35.30 -11.41
CA PRO A 219 19.84 34.60 -12.71
C PRO A 219 19.19 33.22 -12.60
N VAL A 220 18.13 33.00 -13.38
CA VAL A 220 17.44 31.71 -13.46
C VAL A 220 18.03 30.88 -14.59
N TYR A 221 18.55 29.70 -14.23
CA TYR A 221 19.04 28.70 -15.16
C TYR A 221 17.97 27.61 -15.36
N LEU A 222 17.62 27.31 -16.60
CA LEU A 222 16.66 26.26 -16.96
C LEU A 222 17.35 25.18 -17.79
N PRO A 223 16.92 23.90 -17.71
CA PRO A 223 17.42 22.87 -18.61
C PRO A 223 17.08 23.23 -20.06
N ASP A 224 18.02 22.99 -20.97
CA ASP A 224 17.82 23.21 -22.41
C ASP A 224 16.88 22.13 -23.00
N MET A 225 15.57 22.39 -22.93
CA MET A 225 14.53 21.43 -23.33
C MET A 225 14.53 21.14 -24.84
N PHE A 226 15.14 21.99 -25.68
CA PHE A 226 15.25 21.73 -27.12
C PHE A 226 16.17 20.55 -27.43
N LEU A 227 17.09 20.22 -26.52
CA LEU A 227 17.89 19.00 -26.63
C LEU A 227 17.03 17.73 -26.65
N LEU A 228 15.84 17.73 -26.03
CA LEU A 228 14.91 16.59 -26.07
C LEU A 228 14.41 16.27 -27.49
N LEU A 229 14.47 17.21 -28.44
CA LEU A 229 14.12 16.98 -29.84
C LEU A 229 15.33 16.48 -30.66
N THR A 230 16.52 16.46 -30.05
CA THR A 230 17.80 16.18 -30.73
C THR A 230 18.33 14.80 -30.34
N SER A 231 18.93 14.08 -31.30
CA SER A 231 19.55 12.77 -31.05
C SER A 231 20.69 12.81 -30.01
N SER A 232 21.33 13.97 -29.82
CA SER A 232 22.33 14.25 -28.78
C SER A 232 21.84 13.98 -27.34
N PHE A 233 20.53 14.12 -27.09
CA PHE A 233 19.89 13.71 -25.83
C PHE A 233 19.60 12.21 -25.82
N TRP A 234 18.93 11.71 -26.87
CA TRP A 234 18.42 10.34 -26.90
C TRP A 234 19.50 9.27 -26.94
N TYR A 235 20.64 9.48 -27.62
CA TYR A 235 21.70 8.45 -27.66
C TYR A 235 22.28 8.15 -26.26
N PRO A 236 22.76 9.14 -25.46
CA PRO A 236 23.16 8.89 -24.07
C PRO A 236 22.02 8.40 -23.19
N ALA A 237 20.82 8.99 -23.29
CA ALA A 237 19.69 8.62 -22.44
C ALA A 237 19.21 7.18 -22.65
N LEU A 238 19.07 6.74 -23.91
CA LEU A 238 18.72 5.37 -24.25
C LEU A 238 19.86 4.40 -23.94
N THR A 239 21.13 4.80 -24.13
CA THR A 239 22.29 3.99 -23.71
C THR A 239 22.24 3.72 -22.19
N TRP A 240 22.02 4.76 -21.39
CA TRP A 240 21.89 4.61 -19.94
C TRP A 240 20.69 3.74 -19.55
N ALA A 241 19.50 4.04 -20.10
CA ALA A 241 18.29 3.28 -19.80
C ALA A 241 18.40 1.80 -20.20
N LEU A 242 18.98 1.51 -21.35
CA LEU A 242 19.15 0.14 -21.86
C LEU A 242 20.11 -0.66 -20.97
N THR A 243 21.23 -0.07 -20.59
CA THR A 243 22.27 -0.77 -19.79
C THR A 243 22.00 -0.80 -18.28
N SER A 244 21.28 0.20 -17.76
CA SER A 244 21.07 0.38 -16.31
C SER A 244 19.68 -0.05 -15.84
N LEU A 245 18.69 -0.13 -16.73
CA LEU A 245 17.31 -0.49 -16.40
C LEU A 245 16.81 -1.68 -17.24
N VAL A 246 16.78 -1.57 -18.58
CA VAL A 246 16.11 -2.55 -19.45
C VAL A 246 16.81 -3.91 -19.44
N LEU A 247 18.10 -3.98 -19.78
CA LEU A 247 18.81 -5.26 -19.78
C LEU A 247 18.89 -5.87 -18.36
N PRO A 248 19.25 -5.12 -17.28
CA PRO A 248 19.27 -5.69 -15.94
C PRO A 248 17.90 -6.18 -15.45
N SER A 249 16.81 -5.50 -15.77
CA SER A 249 15.46 -5.96 -15.41
C SER A 249 15.02 -7.18 -16.23
N LEU A 250 15.41 -7.27 -17.50
CA LEU A 250 15.18 -8.46 -18.32
C LEU A 250 15.92 -9.68 -17.74
N PHE A 251 17.19 -9.52 -17.34
CA PHE A 251 17.92 -10.58 -16.63
C PHE A 251 17.27 -10.92 -15.30
N GLY A 252 16.86 -9.94 -14.49
CA GLY A 252 16.20 -10.18 -13.20
C GLY A 252 14.80 -10.82 -13.31
N TYR A 253 14.11 -10.62 -14.42
CA TYR A 253 12.82 -11.26 -14.73
C TYR A 253 13.00 -12.74 -15.09
N PHE A 254 13.93 -13.06 -16.00
CA PHE A 254 14.16 -14.44 -16.44
C PHE A 254 14.98 -15.29 -15.45
N PHE A 255 15.95 -14.70 -14.74
CA PHE A 255 16.79 -15.39 -13.76
C PHE A 255 16.35 -15.04 -12.33
N ASN A 256 15.20 -15.57 -11.93
CA ASN A 256 14.60 -15.29 -10.62
C ASN A 256 14.96 -16.37 -9.57
N LEU A 257 15.98 -16.10 -8.76
CA LEU A 257 16.46 -17.01 -7.71
C LEU A 257 15.50 -17.02 -6.52
N SER A 258 14.90 -15.87 -6.22
CA SER A 258 13.93 -15.68 -5.14
C SER A 258 12.67 -16.55 -5.34
N ALA A 259 12.13 -16.62 -6.56
CA ALA A 259 10.94 -17.43 -6.88
C ALA A 259 11.19 -18.94 -6.69
N THR A 260 12.33 -19.45 -7.19
CA THR A 260 12.70 -20.88 -7.10
C THR A 260 12.82 -21.36 -5.64
N SER A 261 13.29 -20.47 -4.76
CA SER A 261 13.41 -20.72 -3.32
C SER A 261 12.06 -21.02 -2.64
N SER A 262 10.96 -20.46 -3.17
CA SER A 262 9.60 -20.69 -2.64
C SER A 262 9.00 -22.04 -3.05
N VAL A 263 9.43 -22.58 -4.21
CA VAL A 263 8.90 -23.82 -4.79
C VAL A 263 9.54 -25.05 -4.14
N ASN A 264 10.85 -25.01 -3.89
CA ASN A 264 11.59 -26.11 -3.27
C ASN A 264 11.35 -26.22 -1.74
N ALA A 265 10.72 -25.22 -1.13
CA ALA A 265 10.29 -25.24 0.27
C ALA A 265 9.02 -26.11 0.46
N SER A 266 9.17 -27.44 0.26
CA SER A 266 8.12 -28.45 0.47
C SER A 266 7.81 -28.68 1.96
N ALA A 267 7.40 -27.62 2.65
CA ALA A 267 6.93 -27.63 4.04
C ALA A 267 5.44 -27.26 4.11
N PRO A 268 4.67 -27.74 5.12
CA PRO A 268 3.24 -27.47 5.20
C PRO A 268 2.94 -25.96 5.24
N ARG A 269 2.29 -25.45 4.18
CA ARG A 269 1.96 -24.03 4.02
C ARG A 269 0.87 -23.61 5.01
N THR A 270 1.27 -23.18 6.21
CA THR A 270 0.38 -22.38 7.07
C THR A 270 0.10 -21.04 6.39
N ARG A 271 -1.15 -20.55 6.44
CA ARG A 271 -1.56 -19.29 5.77
C ARG A 271 -0.70 -18.08 6.15
N ALA A 272 -0.10 -18.08 7.34
CA ALA A 272 0.81 -17.03 7.80
C ALA A 272 2.14 -16.99 7.02
N ARG A 273 2.68 -18.16 6.60
CA ARG A 273 3.98 -18.23 5.90
C ARG A 273 3.86 -17.88 4.41
N ALA A 274 2.69 -18.12 3.80
CA ALA A 274 2.40 -17.74 2.42
C ALA A 274 2.29 -16.21 2.21
N ALA A 275 2.11 -15.42 3.28
CA ALA A 275 2.07 -13.96 3.22
C ALA A 275 3.45 -13.29 3.45
N ALA A 276 4.49 -14.07 3.78
CA ALA A 276 5.81 -13.56 4.15
C ALA A 276 6.82 -13.51 2.99
N VAL A 277 6.50 -14.14 1.86
CA VAL A 277 7.32 -14.12 0.63
C VAL A 277 6.56 -13.29 -0.41
N PRO A 278 6.93 -12.02 -0.65
CA PRO A 278 6.41 -11.29 -1.79
C PRO A 278 7.04 -11.83 -3.07
N ASP A 279 6.21 -12.14 -4.05
CA ASP A 279 6.67 -12.49 -5.39
C ASP A 279 7.29 -11.26 -6.06
N TYR A 280 8.62 -11.18 -6.02
CA TYR A 280 9.37 -10.22 -6.81
C TYR A 280 9.32 -10.62 -8.28
N ALA A 281 8.61 -9.84 -9.10
CA ALA A 281 8.53 -10.05 -10.54
C ALA A 281 9.90 -9.94 -11.23
N VAL A 282 10.79 -9.10 -10.69
CA VAL A 282 12.20 -8.96 -11.09
C VAL A 282 13.03 -9.21 -9.84
N ASP A 283 13.93 -10.19 -9.87
CA ASP A 283 14.77 -10.55 -8.73
C ASP A 283 15.86 -9.47 -8.51
N PRO A 284 15.87 -8.77 -7.35
CA PRO A 284 16.74 -7.62 -7.13
C PRO A 284 18.24 -7.98 -7.11
N LEU A 285 18.57 -9.22 -6.71
CA LEU A 285 19.94 -9.70 -6.71
C LEU A 285 20.48 -9.83 -8.13
N THR A 286 19.79 -10.57 -9.00
CA THR A 286 20.24 -10.76 -10.39
C THR A 286 20.12 -9.48 -11.21
N PHE A 287 19.18 -8.58 -10.91
CA PHE A 287 19.21 -7.20 -11.42
C PHE A 287 20.54 -6.49 -11.09
N SER A 288 20.97 -6.50 -9.82
CA SER A 288 22.19 -5.81 -9.39
C SER A 288 23.45 -6.41 -10.04
N VAL A 289 23.53 -7.74 -10.13
CA VAL A 289 24.65 -8.46 -10.77
C VAL A 289 24.69 -8.21 -12.27
N ALA A 290 23.55 -8.26 -12.96
CA ALA A 290 23.46 -7.96 -14.38
C ALA A 290 23.85 -6.50 -14.67
N LYS A 291 23.36 -5.54 -13.87
CA LYS A 291 23.75 -4.12 -13.99
C LYS A 291 25.25 -3.94 -13.75
N ALA A 292 25.84 -4.62 -12.77
CA ALA A 292 27.28 -4.56 -12.51
C ALA A 292 28.08 -5.04 -13.73
N LEU A 293 27.78 -6.23 -14.26
CA LEU A 293 28.46 -6.81 -15.42
C LEU A 293 28.29 -5.94 -16.68
N LEU A 294 27.06 -5.48 -16.96
CA LEU A 294 26.77 -4.60 -18.09
C LEU A 294 27.51 -3.26 -17.98
N SER A 295 27.55 -2.66 -16.79
CA SER A 295 28.29 -1.41 -16.56
C SER A 295 29.80 -1.59 -16.75
N PHE A 296 30.38 -2.71 -16.31
CA PHE A 296 31.80 -3.02 -16.52
C PHE A 296 32.12 -3.26 -17.99
N VAL A 297 31.29 -4.03 -18.70
CA VAL A 297 31.50 -4.34 -20.13
C VAL A 297 31.29 -3.11 -21.02
N VAL A 298 30.20 -2.36 -20.82
CA VAL A 298 29.88 -1.19 -21.66
C VAL A 298 30.75 0.01 -21.29
N TYR A 299 30.83 0.41 -20.01
CA TYR A 299 31.55 1.62 -19.62
C TYR A 299 33.04 1.36 -19.32
N GLY A 300 33.39 0.23 -18.71
CA GLY A 300 34.79 -0.13 -18.45
C GLY A 300 35.53 -0.54 -19.72
N GLN A 301 35.02 -1.55 -20.45
CA GLN A 301 35.65 -2.08 -21.67
C GLN A 301 35.25 -1.35 -22.96
N LYS A 302 34.40 -0.31 -22.88
CA LYS A 302 33.88 0.46 -24.03
C LYS A 302 33.17 -0.40 -25.10
N ALA A 303 32.61 -1.55 -24.71
CA ALA A 303 31.95 -2.46 -25.63
C ALA A 303 30.65 -1.86 -26.20
N THR A 304 30.50 -1.88 -27.53
CA THR A 304 29.38 -1.26 -28.25
C THR A 304 28.16 -2.17 -28.44
N LEU A 305 28.15 -3.36 -27.82
CA LEU A 305 27.10 -4.39 -27.95
C LEU A 305 26.68 -4.63 -29.42
N GLY A 306 27.63 -5.06 -30.26
CA GLY A 306 27.37 -5.31 -31.68
C GLY A 306 27.17 -4.05 -32.54
N GLY A 307 27.58 -2.88 -32.05
CA GLY A 307 27.43 -1.59 -32.73
C GLY A 307 26.14 -0.83 -32.39
N LEU A 308 25.28 -1.38 -31.52
CA LEU A 308 24.05 -0.73 -31.07
C LEU A 308 24.30 0.53 -30.23
N LEU A 309 25.44 0.59 -29.52
CA LEU A 309 25.78 1.71 -28.64
C LEU A 309 26.92 2.56 -29.23
N PRO A 310 26.69 3.85 -29.53
CA PRO A 310 27.75 4.72 -30.07
C PRO A 310 28.80 5.07 -28.99
N VAL A 311 30.08 4.87 -29.33
CA VAL A 311 31.23 5.08 -28.44
C VAL A 311 31.28 6.49 -27.83
N SER A 312 30.84 7.50 -28.58
CA SER A 312 30.71 8.89 -28.09
C SER A 312 29.74 9.04 -26.92
N SER A 313 28.64 8.28 -26.92
CA SER A 313 27.68 8.29 -25.80
C SER A 313 28.22 7.51 -24.61
N ILE A 314 28.88 6.37 -24.83
CA ILE A 314 29.51 5.58 -23.76
C ILE A 314 30.59 6.40 -23.03
N THR A 315 31.43 7.13 -23.77
CA THR A 315 32.51 7.95 -23.21
C THR A 315 32.01 9.21 -22.52
N ARG A 316 30.96 9.86 -23.05
CA ARG A 316 30.28 10.98 -22.37
C ARG A 316 29.61 10.54 -21.08
N LEU A 317 28.91 9.40 -21.11
CA LEU A 317 28.17 8.87 -19.97
C LEU A 317 29.08 8.37 -18.83
N ASP A 318 30.19 7.71 -19.15
CA ASP A 318 31.22 7.33 -18.17
C ASP A 318 31.93 8.53 -17.52
N ARG A 319 31.97 9.69 -18.18
CA ARG A 319 32.43 10.95 -17.56
C ARG A 319 31.33 11.63 -16.74
N ALA A 320 30.07 11.44 -17.10
CA ALA A 320 28.92 12.04 -16.44
C ALA A 320 28.63 11.41 -15.07
N VAL A 321 28.69 10.07 -14.98
CA VAL A 321 28.38 9.36 -13.74
C VAL A 321 29.43 9.66 -12.67
N TYR A 322 28.97 9.85 -11.43
CA TYR A 322 29.85 10.08 -10.28
C TYR A 322 30.86 8.93 -10.11
N GLY A 323 32.14 9.20 -10.34
CA GLY A 323 33.20 8.16 -10.32
C GLY A 323 33.20 7.22 -11.53
N GLY A 324 32.47 7.54 -12.59
CA GLY A 324 32.31 6.75 -13.81
C GLY A 324 31.78 5.34 -13.56
N TYR A 325 32.21 4.37 -14.37
CA TYR A 325 31.80 2.97 -14.22
C TYR A 325 32.05 2.40 -12.81
N LYS A 326 33.05 2.91 -12.09
CA LYS A 326 33.36 2.48 -10.70
C LYS A 326 32.26 2.90 -9.72
N GLY A 327 31.64 4.06 -9.93
CA GLY A 327 30.50 4.53 -9.16
C GLY A 327 29.27 3.66 -9.36
N ILE A 328 28.98 3.25 -10.60
CA ILE A 328 27.91 2.29 -10.91
C ILE A 328 28.19 0.96 -10.22
N LEU A 329 29.43 0.46 -10.27
CA LEU A 329 29.82 -0.76 -9.56
C LEU A 329 29.61 -0.64 -8.04
N THR A 330 29.98 0.48 -7.40
CA THR A 330 29.68 0.67 -5.96
C THR A 330 28.18 0.73 -5.67
N GLY A 331 27.38 1.40 -6.52
CA GLY A 331 25.92 1.45 -6.39
C GLY A 331 25.30 0.05 -6.52
N THR A 332 25.72 -0.72 -7.52
CA THR A 332 25.26 -2.10 -7.71
C THR A 332 25.65 -3.00 -6.54
N ALA A 333 26.87 -2.88 -6.00
CA ALA A 333 27.30 -3.62 -4.81
C ALA A 333 26.44 -3.31 -3.58
N VAL A 334 26.09 -2.04 -3.34
CA VAL A 334 25.16 -1.65 -2.27
C VAL A 334 23.77 -2.28 -2.49
N THR A 335 23.22 -2.22 -3.70
CA THR A 335 21.91 -2.83 -3.99
C THR A 335 21.93 -4.36 -3.88
N GLY A 336 23.03 -5.01 -4.28
CA GLY A 336 23.20 -6.45 -4.18
C GLY A 336 23.30 -6.90 -2.72
N LEU A 337 24.12 -6.23 -1.90
CA LEU A 337 24.20 -6.48 -0.46
C LEU A 337 22.86 -6.24 0.25
N ALA A 338 22.14 -5.17 -0.10
CA ALA A 338 20.80 -4.93 0.42
C ALA A 338 19.81 -6.05 0.03
N SER A 339 19.90 -6.58 -1.20
CA SER A 339 19.04 -7.69 -1.65
C SER A 339 19.34 -9.01 -0.93
N ILE A 340 20.61 -9.30 -0.65
CA ILE A 340 21.03 -10.46 0.15
C ILE A 340 20.55 -10.30 1.59
N TYR A 341 20.70 -9.10 2.19
CA TYR A 341 20.22 -8.82 3.54
C TYR A 341 18.71 -8.99 3.67
N ASP A 342 17.93 -8.45 2.73
CA ASP A 342 16.48 -8.62 2.66
C ASP A 342 16.07 -10.10 2.52
N ALA A 343 16.79 -10.87 1.68
CA ALA A 343 16.55 -12.31 1.53
C ALA A 343 16.91 -13.12 2.79
N VAL A 344 17.97 -12.74 3.52
CA VAL A 344 18.40 -13.40 4.76
C VAL A 344 17.43 -13.12 5.91
N LEU A 345 16.94 -11.88 6.05
CA LEU A 345 15.98 -11.51 7.11
C LEU A 345 14.63 -12.24 7.01
N ARG A 346 14.30 -12.83 5.85
CA ARG A 346 13.01 -13.45 5.56
C ARG A 346 12.99 -14.98 5.67
N LYS A 347 14.14 -15.60 5.97
CA LYS A 347 14.34 -17.05 5.96
C LYS A 347 14.16 -17.70 7.34
#